data_AF-A0A352T7Z8-F1
#
_entry.id   AF-A0A352T7Z8-F1
#
_cell.length_a   1.000
_cell.length_b   1.000
_cell.length_c   1.000
_cell.angle_alpha   90.00
_cell.angle_beta   90.00
_cell.angle_gamma   90.00
#
_symmetry.space_group_name_H-M   'P 1'
#
loop_
_entity.id
_entity.type
_entity.pdbx_description
1 polymer ?
#
loop_
_entity_poly.entity_id
_entity_poly.type
_entity_poly.pdbx_seq_one_letter_code
_entity_poly.pdbx_strand_id
1 'polypeptide(L)'
;MLLFNLQKRWAEVDSLMEHLDSMGMDVCNVYKGQNVTDDIWDLSIEETKKLFIKHRYIVMVVSDELFLSVSALYYIELARKLHKKGLIKVYVVNNMPHEAYPSRCSWFSDAVAIKNSSNTADEKTYAYAMDIVLGVTSDIFSMES
;
A
#
# COMPACT_ATOMS: atom_id res chain seq x y z
N MET A 1 5.28 6.18 6.21
CA MET A 1 4.28 5.50 5.36
C MET A 1 4.47 3.99 5.48
N LEU A 2 3.41 3.18 5.41
CA LEU A 2 3.51 1.71 5.42
C LEU A 2 3.27 1.15 4.01
N LEU A 3 4.17 0.34 3.48
CA LEU A 3 4.01 -0.37 2.22
C LEU A 3 3.70 -1.84 2.48
N PHE A 4 2.45 -2.22 2.18
CA PHE A 4 1.92 -3.55 2.34
C PHE A 4 2.01 -4.30 1.01
N ASN A 5 2.99 -5.20 0.92
CA ASN A 5 3.27 -6.01 -0.25
C ASN A 5 3.45 -7.48 0.18
N LEU A 6 2.99 -8.43 -0.65
CA LEU A 6 3.25 -9.87 -0.48
C LEU A 6 3.91 -10.53 -1.70
N GLN A 7 4.25 -9.74 -2.72
CA GLN A 7 4.97 -10.25 -3.87
C GLN A 7 6.43 -10.53 -3.50
N LYS A 8 6.81 -11.80 -3.65
CA LYS A 8 8.14 -12.29 -3.24
C LYS A 8 9.29 -11.79 -4.10
N ARG A 9 9.00 -11.39 -5.34
CA ARG A 9 9.99 -10.95 -6.34
C ARG A 9 9.33 -9.97 -7.30
N TRP A 10 9.33 -8.69 -6.94
CA TRP A 10 8.88 -7.65 -7.84
C TRP A 10 9.90 -6.51 -7.79
N ALA A 11 10.78 -6.48 -8.80
CA ALA A 11 11.77 -5.41 -8.98
C ALA A 11 11.09 -4.02 -9.04
N GLU A 12 9.82 -3.98 -9.39
CA GLU A 12 9.00 -2.78 -9.37
C GLU A 12 8.62 -2.32 -7.94
N VAL A 13 8.50 -3.20 -6.93
CA VAL A 13 8.37 -2.76 -5.51
C VAL A 13 9.67 -2.13 -5.06
N ASP A 14 10.82 -2.74 -5.41
CA ASP A 14 12.13 -2.18 -5.06
C ASP A 14 12.32 -0.81 -5.72
N SER A 15 12.01 -0.70 -7.01
CA SER A 15 12.01 0.57 -7.75
C SER A 15 11.04 1.60 -7.17
N LEU A 16 9.81 1.20 -6.81
CA LEU A 16 8.84 2.07 -6.14
C LEU A 16 9.38 2.60 -4.81
N MET A 17 10.05 1.74 -4.02
CA MET A 17 10.67 2.16 -2.77
C MET A 17 11.82 3.14 -2.99
N GLU A 18 12.69 2.91 -3.98
CA GLU A 18 13.78 3.82 -4.34
C GLU A 18 13.24 5.19 -4.76
N HIS A 19 12.20 5.22 -5.59
CA HIS A 19 11.54 6.47 -6.00
C HIS A 19 10.93 7.20 -4.80
N LEU A 20 10.21 6.50 -3.92
CA LEU A 20 9.62 7.08 -2.72
C LEU A 20 10.68 7.64 -1.75
N ASP A 21 11.76 6.90 -1.53
CA ASP A 21 12.89 7.34 -0.69
C ASP A 21 13.59 8.58 -1.27
N SER A 22 13.81 8.59 -2.60
CA SER A 22 14.38 9.76 -3.30
C SER A 22 13.50 11.02 -3.19
N MET A 23 12.19 10.84 -3.04
CA MET A 23 11.21 11.91 -2.82
C MET A 23 11.06 12.28 -1.33
N GLY A 24 11.87 11.71 -0.44
CA GLY A 24 11.91 12.02 0.98
C GLY A 24 10.84 11.33 1.82
N MET A 25 10.22 10.26 1.31
CA MET A 25 9.22 9.49 2.05
C MET A 25 9.87 8.38 2.87
N ASP A 26 9.67 8.39 4.19
CA ASP A 26 10.05 7.26 5.06
C ASP A 26 9.04 6.11 4.87
N VAL A 27 9.49 5.02 4.23
CA VAL A 27 8.66 3.86 3.87
C VAL A 27 9.03 2.64 4.71
N CYS A 28 8.10 2.21 5.56
CA CYS A 28 8.17 0.92 6.24
C CYS A 28 7.56 -0.15 5.33
N ASN A 29 8.40 -0.95 4.67
CA ASN A 29 7.95 -2.10 3.87
C ASN A 29 7.77 -3.33 4.77
N VAL A 30 6.59 -3.94 4.67
CA VAL A 30 6.18 -5.16 5.41
C VAL A 30 6.89 -6.42 4.90
N TYR A 31 7.57 -6.35 3.76
CA TYR A 31 8.20 -7.49 3.11
C TYR A 31 9.57 -7.11 2.51
N LYS A 32 10.67 -7.70 3.02
CA LYS A 32 12.05 -7.44 2.54
C LYS A 32 12.62 -8.64 1.79
N GLY A 33 12.38 -8.72 0.48
CA GLY A 33 13.02 -9.73 -0.39
C GLY A 33 12.57 -11.16 -0.07
N GLN A 34 13.44 -12.08 0.35
CA GLN A 34 13.00 -13.43 0.76
C GLN A 34 12.49 -13.49 2.21
N ASN A 35 12.79 -12.45 2.99
CA ASN A 35 12.39 -12.37 4.39
C ASN A 35 11.21 -11.43 4.48
N VAL A 36 10.06 -11.98 4.84
CA VAL A 36 9.03 -11.21 5.51
C VAL A 36 9.73 -10.46 6.65
N THR A 37 9.48 -9.16 6.87
CA THR A 37 9.80 -8.62 8.20
C THR A 37 8.83 -9.33 9.13
N ASP A 38 9.29 -10.44 9.72
CA ASP A 38 8.49 -11.41 10.49
C ASP A 38 7.59 -10.68 11.51
N ASP A 39 8.06 -9.53 11.97
CA ASP A 39 7.41 -8.63 12.91
C ASP A 39 5.92 -8.36 12.65
N ILE A 40 5.42 -8.09 11.42
CA ILE A 40 3.99 -7.73 11.28
C ILE A 40 3.05 -8.93 11.43
N TRP A 41 3.49 -10.11 11.00
CA TRP A 41 2.64 -11.31 10.91
C TRP A 41 2.44 -11.97 12.27
N ASP A 42 3.36 -11.67 13.20
CA ASP A 42 3.30 -12.09 14.59
C ASP A 42 2.63 -11.04 15.50
N LEU A 43 2.27 -9.86 14.98
CA LEU A 43 1.55 -8.86 15.76
C LEU A 43 0.13 -9.33 16.08
N SER A 44 -0.27 -9.05 17.32
CA SER A 44 -1.68 -9.08 17.69
C SER A 44 -2.49 -8.08 16.87
N ILE A 45 -3.82 -8.26 16.90
CA ILE A 45 -4.80 -7.36 16.28
C ILE A 45 -4.59 -5.90 16.71
N GLU A 46 -4.37 -5.68 18.01
CA GLU A 46 -4.22 -4.31 18.55
C GLU A 46 -2.87 -3.70 18.19
N GLU A 47 -1.80 -4.49 18.13
CA GLU A 47 -0.48 -4.02 17.69
C GLU A 47 -0.49 -3.64 16.21
N THR A 48 -1.09 -4.49 15.37
CA THR A 48 -1.27 -4.20 13.95
C THR A 48 -2.08 -2.92 13.74
N LYS A 49 -3.18 -2.76 14.47
CA LYS A 49 -4.01 -1.56 14.38
C LYS A 49 -3.24 -0.31 14.78
N LYS A 50 -2.46 -0.36 15.86
CA LYS A 50 -1.57 0.74 16.28
C LYS A 50 -0.55 1.07 15.19
N LEU A 51 0.03 0.05 14.56
CA LEU A 51 1.01 0.21 13.48
C LEU A 51 0.39 0.92 12.27
N PHE A 52 -0.80 0.52 11.84
CA PHE A 52 -1.51 1.14 10.72
C PHE A 52 -1.82 2.62 11.02
N ILE A 53 -2.37 2.90 12.20
CA ILE A 53 -2.70 4.26 12.63
C ILE A 53 -1.44 5.13 12.73
N LYS A 54 -0.33 4.58 13.25
CA LYS A 54 0.97 5.27 13.35
C LYS A 54 1.46 5.73 11.98
N HIS A 55 1.34 4.89 10.96
CA HIS A 55 1.85 5.21 9.63
C HIS A 55 0.92 6.11 8.82
N ARG A 56 -0.37 6.14 9.14
CA ARG A 56 -1.45 6.95 8.54
C ARG A 56 -1.71 6.71 7.05
N TYR A 57 -0.67 6.67 6.23
CA TYR A 57 -0.70 6.39 4.80
C TYR A 57 -0.24 4.95 4.57
N ILE A 58 -1.11 4.14 3.98
CA ILE A 58 -0.87 2.73 3.69
C ILE A 58 -0.89 2.53 2.18
N VAL A 59 0.19 2.02 1.60
CA VAL A 59 0.28 1.64 0.20
C VAL A 59 0.04 0.13 0.09
N MET A 60 -1.04 -0.27 -0.58
CA MET A 60 -1.39 -1.66 -0.83
C MET A 60 -0.95 -2.03 -2.25
N VAL A 61 0.03 -2.92 -2.37
CA VAL A 61 0.48 -3.46 -3.67
C VAL A 61 -0.32 -4.71 -3.98
N VAL A 62 -1.24 -4.61 -4.95
CA VAL A 62 -2.18 -5.69 -5.26
C VAL A 62 -1.52 -6.77 -6.11
N SER A 63 -1.73 -8.02 -5.71
CA SER A 63 -1.19 -9.21 -6.36
C SER A 63 -2.03 -10.45 -6.06
N ASP A 64 -1.85 -11.51 -6.84
CA ASP A 64 -2.48 -12.81 -6.56
C ASP A 64 -2.03 -13.36 -5.20
N GLU A 65 -0.75 -13.24 -4.85
CA GLU A 65 -0.22 -13.67 -3.56
C GLU A 65 -0.89 -12.97 -2.38
N LEU A 66 -1.16 -11.66 -2.54
CA LEU A 66 -1.91 -10.89 -1.56
C LEU A 66 -3.32 -11.47 -1.35
N PHE A 67 -4.00 -11.83 -2.43
CA PHE A 67 -5.37 -12.34 -2.38
C PHE A 67 -5.50 -13.81 -1.95
N LEU A 68 -4.43 -14.60 -2.09
CA LEU A 68 -4.37 -15.99 -1.64
C LEU A 68 -3.98 -16.13 -0.16
N SER A 69 -3.35 -15.11 0.44
CA SER A 69 -2.94 -15.15 1.85
C SER A 69 -4.08 -14.79 2.80
N VAL A 70 -4.55 -15.78 3.59
CA VAL A 70 -5.60 -15.59 4.62
C VAL A 70 -5.25 -14.45 5.59
N SER A 71 -3.99 -14.39 6.02
CA SER A 71 -3.52 -13.34 6.93
C SER A 71 -3.52 -11.96 6.24
N ALA A 72 -3.14 -11.87 4.95
CA ALA A 72 -3.17 -10.60 4.21
C ALA A 72 -4.58 -10.04 4.10
N LEU A 73 -5.54 -10.91 3.85
CA LEU A 73 -6.95 -10.54 3.73
C LEU A 73 -7.51 -10.00 5.04
N TYR A 74 -7.01 -10.52 6.18
CA TYR A 74 -7.31 -9.96 7.49
C TYR A 74 -6.77 -8.52 7.60
N TYR A 75 -5.52 -8.26 7.21
CA TYR A 75 -4.95 -6.91 7.23
C TYR A 75 -5.66 -5.95 6.28
N ILE A 76 -6.07 -6.41 5.11
CA ILE A 76 -6.90 -5.64 4.16
C ILE A 76 -8.23 -5.25 4.80
N GLU A 77 -8.90 -6.16 5.48
CA GLU A 77 -10.18 -5.88 6.15
C GLU A 77 -10.00 -4.90 7.33
N LEU A 78 -8.89 -5.00 8.08
CA LEU A 78 -8.54 -4.01 9.09
C LEU A 78 -8.30 -2.63 8.47
N ALA A 79 -7.52 -2.57 7.39
CA ALA A 79 -7.26 -1.34 6.64
C ALA A 79 -8.57 -0.70 6.18
N ARG A 80 -9.50 -1.48 5.61
CA ARG A 80 -10.82 -1.02 5.18
C ARG A 80 -11.59 -0.35 6.31
N LYS A 81 -11.64 -0.99 7.49
CA LYS A 81 -12.34 -0.45 8.67
C LYS A 81 -11.72 0.84 9.17
N LEU A 82 -10.40 0.95 9.16
CA LEU A 82 -9.68 2.17 9.58
C LEU A 82 -9.82 3.29 8.54
N HIS A 83 -9.73 2.97 7.26
CA HIS A 83 -9.91 3.88 6.14
C HIS A 83 -11.31 4.50 6.16
N LYS A 84 -12.35 3.68 6.31
CA LYS A 84 -13.75 4.15 6.42
C LYS A 84 -13.98 5.10 7.61
N LYS A 85 -13.16 5.00 8.67
CA LYS A 85 -13.20 5.90 9.83
C LYS A 85 -12.37 7.18 9.63
N GLY A 86 -11.67 7.33 8.50
CA GLY A 86 -10.74 8.43 8.25
C GLY A 86 -9.47 8.39 9.10
N LEU A 87 -9.18 7.25 9.75
CA LEU A 87 -7.99 7.11 10.62
C LEU A 87 -6.71 6.87 9.83
N ILE A 88 -6.84 6.31 8.63
CA ILE A 88 -5.76 6.09 7.68
C ILE A 88 -6.24 6.44 6.27
N LYS A 89 -5.31 6.69 5.34
CA LYS A 89 -5.55 6.72 3.90
C LYS A 89 -4.89 5.53 3.24
N VAL A 90 -5.58 4.92 2.29
CA VAL A 90 -5.10 3.75 1.55
C VAL A 90 -4.87 4.14 0.09
N TYR A 91 -3.66 3.90 -0.39
CA TYR A 91 -3.25 4.01 -1.79
C TYR A 91 -3.13 2.61 -2.36
N VAL A 92 -3.73 2.37 -3.52
CA VAL A 92 -3.72 1.06 -4.16
C VAL A 92 -2.84 1.14 -5.40
N VAL A 93 -1.71 0.44 -5.36
CA VAL A 93 -0.84 0.22 -6.52
C VAL A 93 -1.34 -1.04 -7.20
N ASN A 94 -1.90 -0.84 -8.40
CA ASN A 94 -2.58 -1.90 -9.10
C ASN A 94 -1.77 -2.40 -10.30
N ASN A 95 -1.44 -3.70 -10.29
CA ASN A 95 -0.81 -4.39 -11.41
C ASN A 95 -1.74 -5.40 -12.11
N MET A 96 -3.04 -5.41 -11.79
CA MET A 96 -4.01 -6.38 -12.31
C MET A 96 -5.40 -5.76 -12.58
N PRO A 97 -6.19 -6.28 -13.53
CA PRO A 97 -7.52 -5.74 -13.82
C PRO A 97 -8.44 -5.77 -12.59
N HIS A 98 -9.29 -4.74 -12.41
CA HIS A 98 -10.20 -4.65 -11.26
C HIS A 98 -11.18 -5.83 -11.20
N GLU A 99 -11.54 -6.39 -12.35
CA GLU A 99 -12.42 -7.56 -12.47
C GLU A 99 -11.82 -8.82 -11.85
N ALA A 100 -10.49 -8.87 -11.68
CA ALA A 100 -9.79 -9.98 -11.04
C ALA A 100 -9.83 -9.90 -9.50
N TYR A 101 -10.38 -8.81 -8.93
CA TYR A 101 -10.34 -8.61 -7.48
C TYR A 101 -11.38 -9.51 -6.79
N PRO A 102 -11.03 -10.19 -5.70
CA PRO A 102 -12.02 -10.86 -4.87
C PRO A 102 -13.08 -9.86 -4.40
N SER A 103 -14.35 -10.29 -4.31
CA SER A 103 -15.49 -9.41 -3.94
C SER A 103 -15.26 -8.63 -2.63
N ARG A 104 -14.57 -9.24 -1.67
CA ARG A 104 -14.17 -8.63 -0.38
C ARG A 104 -13.14 -7.49 -0.51
N CYS A 105 -12.43 -7.40 -1.63
CA CYS A 105 -11.45 -6.34 -1.94
C CYS A 105 -12.01 -5.31 -2.94
N SER A 106 -13.31 -5.39 -3.28
CA SER A 106 -13.95 -4.44 -4.20
C SER A 106 -13.80 -2.98 -3.76
N TRP A 107 -13.77 -2.73 -2.45
CA TRP A 107 -13.56 -1.40 -1.85
C TRP A 107 -12.23 -0.74 -2.22
N PHE A 108 -11.26 -1.45 -2.80
CA PHE A 108 -10.05 -0.83 -3.35
C PHE A 108 -10.36 0.18 -4.46
N SER A 109 -11.53 0.09 -5.12
CA SER A 109 -12.01 1.16 -6.01
C SER A 109 -12.30 2.48 -5.30
N ASP A 110 -12.62 2.40 -4.00
CA ASP A 110 -12.97 3.55 -3.16
C ASP A 110 -11.74 4.13 -2.46
N ALA A 111 -10.62 3.41 -2.52
CA ALA A 111 -9.31 3.89 -2.09
C ALA A 111 -8.68 4.76 -3.19
N VAL A 112 -7.55 5.41 -2.90
CA VAL A 112 -6.83 6.20 -3.92
C VAL A 112 -6.18 5.21 -4.89
N ALA A 113 -6.92 4.87 -5.94
CA ALA A 113 -6.45 3.99 -7.00
C ALA A 113 -5.50 4.76 -7.91
N ILE A 114 -4.24 4.33 -7.94
CA ILE A 114 -3.22 4.99 -8.73
C ILE A 114 -3.27 4.43 -10.14
N LYS A 115 -3.58 5.30 -11.10
CA LYS A 115 -3.76 4.89 -12.50
C LYS A 115 -2.43 5.01 -13.23
N ASN A 116 -2.10 3.96 -13.95
CA ASN A 116 -0.89 3.91 -14.74
C ASN A 116 -1.19 4.07 -16.23
N SER A 117 -0.49 4.99 -16.89
CA SER A 117 -0.55 5.20 -18.33
C SER A 117 0.79 4.96 -19.03
N SER A 118 1.80 4.47 -18.31
CA SER A 118 3.17 4.33 -18.84
C SER A 118 3.48 2.95 -19.43
N ASN A 119 4.45 2.91 -20.35
CA ASN A 119 4.84 1.74 -21.14
C ASN A 119 6.08 0.99 -20.60
N THR A 120 6.87 1.58 -19.68
CA THR A 120 8.07 0.93 -19.11
C THR A 120 7.97 0.73 -17.60
N ALA A 121 8.51 -0.37 -17.06
CA ALA A 121 8.38 -0.72 -15.64
C ALA A 121 8.91 0.37 -14.69
N ASP A 122 10.01 1.04 -15.03
CA ASP A 122 10.58 2.12 -14.21
C ASP A 122 9.65 3.36 -14.19
N GLU A 123 9.26 3.87 -15.36
CA GLU A 123 8.34 5.01 -15.47
C GLU A 123 6.99 4.73 -14.79
N LYS A 124 6.53 3.48 -14.84
CA LYS A 124 5.34 3.02 -14.10
C LYS A 124 5.52 3.20 -12.59
N THR A 125 6.63 2.74 -12.02
CA THR A 125 6.91 2.86 -10.58
C THR A 125 7.15 4.30 -10.13
N TYR A 126 7.79 5.11 -10.97
CA TYR A 126 7.94 6.55 -10.73
C TYR A 126 6.57 7.26 -10.71
N ALA A 127 5.69 6.95 -11.67
CA ALA A 127 4.34 7.51 -11.70
C ALA A 127 3.54 7.12 -10.43
N TYR A 128 3.64 5.85 -9.99
CA TYR A 128 3.05 5.44 -8.72
C TYR A 128 3.59 6.24 -7.54
N ALA A 129 4.90 6.41 -7.44
CA ALA A 129 5.54 7.18 -6.37
C ALA A 129 5.06 8.64 -6.37
N MET A 130 5.00 9.28 -7.54
CA MET A 130 4.56 10.66 -7.69
C MET A 130 3.11 10.86 -7.23
N ASP A 131 2.19 10.00 -7.67
CA ASP A 131 0.77 10.10 -7.29
C ASP A 131 0.58 9.88 -5.78
N ILE A 132 1.37 8.98 -5.17
CA ILE A 132 1.39 8.79 -3.71
C ILE A 132 1.86 10.06 -3.01
N VAL A 133 3.01 10.60 -3.41
CA VAL A 133 3.60 11.80 -2.79
C VAL A 133 2.67 12.99 -2.91
N LEU A 134 2.14 13.27 -4.11
CA LEU A 134 1.18 14.36 -4.32
C LEU A 134 -0.08 14.18 -3.47
N GLY A 135 -0.60 12.96 -3.38
CA GLY A 135 -1.77 12.65 -2.55
C GLY A 135 -1.50 12.87 -1.06
N VAL A 136 -0.32 12.47 -0.57
CA VAL A 136 0.08 12.65 0.83
C VAL A 136 0.30 14.12 1.13
N THR A 137 1.06 14.83 0.31
CA THR A 137 1.35 16.25 0.47
C THR A 137 0.06 17.08 0.46
N SER A 138 -0.87 16.77 -0.46
CA SER A 138 -2.19 17.42 -0.51
C SER A 138 -3.00 17.18 0.77
N ASP A 139 -3.01 15.94 1.31
CA ASP A 139 -3.69 15.65 2.59
C ASP A 139 -3.09 16.46 3.74
N ILE A 140 -1.76 16.54 3.83
CA ILE A 140 -1.07 17.28 4.90
C ILE A 140 -1.46 18.76 4.85
N PHE A 141 -1.35 19.40 3.68
CA PHE A 141 -1.71 20.82 3.56
C PHE A 141 -3.19 21.09 3.78
N SER A 142 -4.08 20.17 3.43
CA SER A 142 -5.52 20.30 3.70
C SER A 142 -5.89 20.14 5.17
N MET A 143 -4.99 19.60 6.00
CA MET A 143 -5.18 19.47 7.45
C MET A 143 -4.72 20.69 8.24
N GLU A 144 -3.85 21.50 7.64
CA GLU A 144 -3.34 22.73 8.24
C GLU A 144 -4.24 23.96 7.98
N SER A 145 -5.25 23.80 7.11
CA SER A 145 -6.27 24.82 6.76
C SER A 145 -7.57 24.66 7.53
#